data_AF-A0A673I098-F1
#
_entry.id   AF-A0A673I098-F1
#
_cell.length_a   1.000
_cell.length_b   1.000
_cell.length_c   1.000
_cell.angle_alpha   90.00
_cell.angle_beta   90.00
_cell.angle_gamma   90.00
#
_symmetry.space_group_name_H-M   'P 1'
#
loop_
_entity.id
_entity.type
_entity.pdbx_description
1 polymer ?
#
loop_
_entity_poly.entity_id
_entity_poly.type
_entity_poly.pdbx_seq_one_letter_code
_entity_poly.pdbx_strand_id
1 'polypeptide(L)'
;IMVSTLNELSQLKYSDFGQPWPRHGLNLLYWFAQDYIDFRNGKIVSIYSPQNGDFGFHEYYNRIEDDDDHIVPLQNLPYYEVGNLNARGADELPDYVRAKYNQNILDSNKDRIIVRQDANGNFNRVYVTEHSDPRRFYRSRTYRVSQGLLQIIKNMSREQYLKQTSNTREDRARSTLQSCNVNETAPDNKSWCTIL
;
A
#
# COMPACT_ATOMS: atom_id res chain seq x y z
N ILE A 1 1.66 0.75 -17.43
CA ILE A 1 0.88 0.42 -16.22
C ILE A 1 0.40 1.71 -15.57
N MET A 2 -0.90 1.85 -15.35
CA MET A 2 -1.46 2.92 -14.52
C MET A 2 -1.74 2.36 -13.12
N VAL A 3 -1.14 2.97 -12.10
CA VAL A 3 -1.35 2.60 -10.69
C VAL A 3 -2.14 3.71 -10.03
N SER A 4 -3.30 3.38 -9.45
CA SER A 4 -4.13 4.33 -8.71
C SER A 4 -3.34 4.95 -7.56
N THR A 5 -3.58 6.24 -7.30
CA THR A 5 -2.88 6.98 -6.24
C THR A 5 -3.79 7.24 -5.05
N LEU A 6 -3.33 6.88 -3.86
CA LEU A 6 -3.93 7.25 -2.58
C LEU A 6 -3.36 8.60 -2.17
N ASN A 7 -4.22 9.60 -2.12
CA ASN A 7 -3.91 10.96 -1.69
C ASN A 7 -4.46 11.27 -0.30
N GLU A 8 -5.51 10.56 0.12
CA GLU A 8 -6.24 10.83 1.35
C GLU A 8 -6.34 9.60 2.26
N LEU A 9 -6.48 9.81 3.57
CA LEU A 9 -6.68 8.74 4.55
C LEU A 9 -7.93 7.90 4.25
N SER A 10 -8.99 8.51 3.73
CA SER A 10 -10.21 7.80 3.33
C SER A 10 -9.98 6.84 2.17
N GLN A 11 -9.15 7.22 1.20
CA GLN A 11 -8.78 6.33 0.09
C GLN A 11 -7.95 5.15 0.59
N LEU A 12 -7.00 5.41 1.51
CA LEU A 12 -6.26 4.34 2.17
C LEU A 12 -7.19 3.41 2.96
N LYS A 13 -8.14 3.98 3.71
CA LYS A 13 -9.16 3.24 4.45
C LYS A 13 -9.91 2.27 3.53
N TYR A 14 -10.43 2.73 2.41
CA TYR A 14 -11.22 1.90 1.48
C TYR A 14 -10.39 1.07 0.49
N SER A 15 -9.05 1.13 0.54
CA SER A 15 -8.17 0.32 -0.31
C SER A 15 -7.98 -1.13 0.15
N ASP A 16 -8.49 -1.47 1.34
CA ASP A 16 -8.25 -2.74 2.06
C ASP A 16 -6.78 -3.03 2.41
N PHE A 17 -5.83 -2.15 2.09
CA PHE A 17 -4.43 -2.34 2.45
C PHE A 17 -4.27 -2.48 3.98
N GLY A 18 -3.50 -3.47 4.42
CA GLY A 18 -3.31 -3.76 5.84
C GLY A 18 -4.55 -4.28 6.56
N GLN A 19 -5.60 -4.70 5.84
CA GLN A 19 -6.89 -5.07 6.41
C GLN A 19 -7.52 -6.30 5.73
N PRO A 20 -8.35 -7.09 6.43
CA PRO A 20 -8.69 -6.99 7.85
C PRO A 20 -7.56 -7.42 8.78
N TRP A 21 -7.79 -7.28 10.09
CA TRP A 21 -7.00 -7.95 11.12
C TRP A 21 -6.80 -9.44 10.77
N PRO A 22 -5.62 -10.05 10.99
CA PRO A 22 -4.44 -9.59 11.74
C PRO A 22 -3.33 -8.92 10.89
N ARG A 23 -3.66 -8.42 9.70
CA ARG A 23 -2.70 -7.77 8.80
C ARG A 23 -1.99 -6.58 9.44
N HIS A 24 -0.75 -6.36 9.02
CA HIS A 24 0.17 -5.37 9.63
C HIS A 24 0.41 -4.15 8.74
N GLY A 25 -0.12 -4.13 7.51
CA GLY A 25 0.17 -3.09 6.52
C GLY A 25 -0.06 -1.66 6.98
N LEU A 26 -1.12 -1.39 7.74
CA LEU A 26 -1.36 -0.04 8.29
C LEU A 26 -0.24 0.38 9.26
N ASN A 27 0.14 -0.50 10.19
CA ASN A 27 1.25 -0.24 11.10
C ASN A 27 2.60 -0.12 10.35
N LEU A 28 2.80 -0.92 9.30
CA LEU A 28 3.99 -0.84 8.45
C LEU A 28 4.08 0.51 7.74
N LEU A 29 2.98 1.01 7.16
CA LEU A 29 2.95 2.32 6.50
C LEU A 29 3.11 3.47 7.50
N TYR A 30 2.54 3.33 8.69
CA TYR A 30 2.75 4.30 9.77
C TYR A 30 4.24 4.40 10.15
N TRP A 31 4.87 3.26 10.47
CA TRP A 31 6.30 3.19 10.77
C TRP A 31 7.15 3.79 9.64
N PHE A 32 6.86 3.39 8.39
CA PHE A 32 7.60 3.88 7.24
C PHE A 32 7.56 5.41 7.16
N ALA A 33 6.38 6.02 7.28
CA ALA A 33 6.22 7.47 7.24
C ALA A 33 6.84 8.19 8.46
N GLN A 34 6.76 7.56 9.63
CA GLN A 34 7.19 8.17 10.89
C GLN A 34 8.72 8.13 11.04
N ASP A 35 9.31 6.95 10.85
CA ASP A 35 10.65 6.61 11.32
C ASP A 35 11.64 6.31 10.20
N TYR A 36 11.18 5.90 9.01
CA TYR A 36 12.07 5.49 7.92
C TYR A 36 12.35 6.62 6.91
N ILE A 37 11.40 7.54 6.72
CA ILE A 37 11.54 8.66 5.78
C ILE A 37 11.45 10.03 6.45
N ASP A 38 12.02 11.02 5.78
CA ASP A 38 11.90 12.44 6.08
C ASP A 38 11.52 13.22 4.82
N PHE A 39 11.10 14.48 4.97
CA PHE A 39 10.76 15.35 3.84
C PHE A 39 11.69 16.55 3.80
N ARG A 40 12.47 16.68 2.73
CA ARG A 40 13.41 17.80 2.55
C ARG A 40 13.33 18.33 1.14
N ASN A 41 13.20 19.66 1.00
CA ASN A 41 13.13 20.34 -0.30
C ASN A 41 12.07 19.72 -1.24
N GLY A 42 10.92 19.34 -0.69
CA GLY A 42 9.83 18.70 -1.44
C GLY A 42 10.08 17.27 -1.90
N LYS A 43 11.15 16.61 -1.43
CA LYS A 43 11.48 15.20 -1.74
C LYS A 43 11.26 14.30 -0.53
N ILE A 44 11.00 13.02 -0.80
CA ILE A 44 11.00 11.96 0.22
C ILE A 44 12.44 11.45 0.37
N VAL A 45 13.06 11.74 1.50
CA VAL A 45 14.44 11.34 1.81
C VAL A 45 14.40 10.08 2.66
N SER A 46 15.18 9.07 2.28
CA SER A 46 15.36 7.88 3.11
C SER A 46 16.32 8.19 4.26
N ILE A 47 15.96 7.82 5.49
CA ILE A 47 16.84 7.96 6.66
C ILE A 47 17.89 6.84 6.69
N TYR A 48 17.50 5.65 6.23
CA TYR A 48 18.34 4.46 6.12
C TYR A 48 18.57 4.06 4.66
N SER A 49 19.59 3.24 4.38
CA SER A 49 19.83 2.73 3.03
C SER A 49 19.12 1.38 2.86
N PRO A 50 18.12 1.25 1.97
CA PRO A 50 17.42 -0.03 1.79
C PRO A 50 18.33 -1.17 1.31
N GLN A 51 19.50 -0.86 0.73
CA GLN A 51 20.52 -1.83 0.35
C GLN A 51 21.15 -2.58 1.53
N ASN A 52 21.11 -2.00 2.73
CA ASN A 52 21.73 -2.61 3.92
C ASN A 52 20.95 -3.83 4.41
N GLY A 53 19.67 -3.94 4.05
CA GLY A 53 18.80 -5.00 4.54
C GLY A 53 18.11 -4.69 5.88
N ASP A 54 18.39 -3.52 6.46
CA ASP A 54 17.79 -3.04 7.70
C ASP A 54 16.25 -3.14 7.61
N PHE A 55 15.61 -3.51 8.72
CA PHE A 55 14.14 -3.70 8.80
C PHE A 55 13.54 -4.73 7.82
N GLY A 56 14.37 -5.55 7.16
CA GLY A 56 13.92 -6.52 6.17
C GLY A 56 13.80 -5.98 4.74
N PHE A 57 14.40 -4.81 4.47
CA PHE A 57 14.47 -4.30 3.10
C PHE A 57 15.27 -5.25 2.18
N HIS A 58 14.86 -5.36 0.93
CA HIS A 58 15.62 -6.07 -0.09
C HIS A 58 15.25 -5.57 -1.48
N GLU A 59 16.08 -5.87 -2.47
CA GLU A 59 15.85 -5.44 -3.85
C GLU A 59 14.59 -6.12 -4.42
N TYR A 60 13.69 -5.30 -4.97
CA TYR A 60 12.51 -5.77 -5.68
C TYR A 60 12.79 -5.67 -7.18
N TYR A 61 12.98 -6.81 -7.83
CA TYR A 61 13.43 -6.82 -9.23
C TYR A 61 12.37 -6.40 -10.25
N ASN A 62 11.12 -6.22 -9.83
CA ASN A 62 9.99 -5.87 -10.71
C ASN A 62 9.96 -6.74 -11.98
N ARG A 63 10.11 -8.07 -11.81
CA ARG A 63 10.14 -9.04 -12.91
C ARG A 63 8.72 -9.49 -13.26
N ILE A 64 8.53 -9.96 -14.48
CA ILE A 64 7.33 -10.70 -14.91
C ILE A 64 7.54 -12.14 -14.47
N GLU A 65 6.72 -12.65 -13.57
CA GLU A 65 6.67 -14.09 -13.26
C GLU A 65 5.39 -14.67 -13.89
N ASP A 66 5.57 -15.52 -14.91
CA ASP A 66 4.58 -16.45 -15.48
C ASP A 66 3.15 -15.90 -15.69
N ASP A 67 3.02 -14.83 -16.48
CA ASP A 67 1.80 -14.13 -16.93
C ASP A 67 1.33 -12.91 -16.11
N ASP A 68 2.02 -12.52 -15.03
CA ASP A 68 1.69 -11.30 -14.28
C ASP A 68 2.46 -10.06 -14.79
N ASP A 69 1.71 -9.13 -15.41
CA ASP A 69 2.14 -7.77 -15.73
C ASP A 69 2.82 -7.09 -14.53
N HIS A 70 3.86 -6.27 -14.76
CA HIS A 70 4.51 -5.52 -13.67
C HIS A 70 3.48 -4.72 -12.84
N ILE A 71 3.58 -4.84 -11.51
CA ILE A 71 2.68 -4.14 -10.57
C ILE A 71 3.07 -2.67 -10.36
N VAL A 72 4.32 -2.33 -10.68
CA VAL A 72 4.84 -0.95 -10.67
C VAL A 72 5.52 -0.64 -12.02
N PRO A 73 5.58 0.64 -12.45
CA PRO A 73 6.11 1.00 -13.76
C PRO A 73 7.56 0.54 -13.98
N LEU A 74 7.88 -0.01 -15.15
CA LEU A 74 9.26 -0.23 -15.54
C LEU A 74 10.01 1.10 -15.59
N GLN A 75 11.16 1.16 -14.92
CA GLN A 75 12.07 2.31 -14.90
C GLN A 75 13.49 1.79 -14.78
N ASN A 76 14.45 2.55 -15.32
CA ASN A 76 15.88 2.28 -15.13
C ASN A 76 16.35 2.84 -13.77
N LEU A 77 15.66 2.46 -12.70
CA LEU A 77 15.91 2.87 -11.32
C LEU A 77 15.64 1.68 -10.39
N PRO A 78 16.42 1.50 -9.32
CA PRO A 78 16.23 0.37 -8.42
C PRO A 78 14.95 0.52 -7.60
N TYR A 79 14.32 -0.62 -7.35
CA TYR A 79 13.20 -0.75 -6.44
C TYR A 79 13.61 -1.60 -5.24
N TYR A 80 13.03 -1.29 -4.08
CA TYR A 80 13.21 -2.06 -2.86
C TYR A 80 11.85 -2.35 -2.23
N GLU A 81 11.77 -3.45 -1.51
CA GLU A 81 10.57 -3.91 -0.82
C GLU A 81 10.85 -4.08 0.67
N VAL A 82 9.85 -3.80 1.50
CA VAL A 82 9.81 -4.13 2.93
C VAL A 82 8.42 -4.62 3.33
N GLY A 83 8.36 -5.35 4.45
CA GLY A 83 7.12 -5.81 5.05
C GLY A 83 7.00 -7.33 5.13
N ASN A 84 7.91 -8.09 4.53
CA ASN A 84 7.99 -9.52 4.80
C ASN A 84 8.58 -9.77 6.19
N LEU A 85 7.73 -10.15 7.14
CA LEU A 85 8.12 -10.43 8.53
C LEU A 85 8.96 -11.71 8.70
N ASN A 86 9.19 -12.47 7.62
CA ASN A 86 10.16 -13.57 7.57
C ASN A 86 11.49 -13.17 6.92
N ALA A 87 11.62 -11.95 6.40
CA ALA A 87 12.89 -11.50 5.83
C ALA A 87 13.93 -11.32 6.94
N ARG A 88 15.21 -11.55 6.58
CA ARG A 88 16.33 -11.22 7.46
C ARG A 88 16.31 -9.72 7.76
N GLY A 89 16.48 -9.33 9.03
CA GLY A 89 16.44 -7.92 9.46
C GLY A 89 15.02 -7.44 9.78
N ALA A 90 13.97 -8.21 9.47
CA ALA A 90 12.60 -7.81 9.81
C ALA A 90 12.38 -7.72 11.32
N ASP A 91 13.17 -8.39 12.14
CA ASP A 91 13.17 -8.28 13.60
C ASP A 91 13.49 -6.87 14.13
N GLU A 92 14.16 -6.04 13.33
CA GLU A 92 14.42 -4.63 13.63
C GLU A 92 13.16 -3.74 13.48
N LEU A 93 12.11 -4.23 12.79
CA LEU A 93 10.83 -3.52 12.73
C LEU A 93 10.26 -3.34 14.14
N PRO A 94 9.59 -2.21 14.44
CA PRO A 94 8.99 -2.00 15.74
C PRO A 94 8.03 -3.11 16.12
N ASP A 95 7.96 -3.42 17.42
CA ASP A 95 7.08 -4.48 17.93
C ASP A 95 5.63 -4.29 17.50
N TYR A 96 5.14 -3.05 17.41
CA TYR A 96 3.75 -2.79 16.99
C TYR A 96 3.46 -3.13 15.52
N VAL A 97 4.49 -3.22 14.67
CA VAL A 97 4.37 -3.72 13.29
C VAL A 97 4.30 -5.24 13.31
N ARG A 98 5.12 -5.89 14.15
CA ARG A 98 5.26 -7.36 14.22
C ARG A 98 4.26 -8.05 15.13
N ALA A 99 3.60 -7.32 16.02
CA ALA A 99 2.85 -7.85 17.17
C ALA A 99 1.73 -8.84 16.83
N LYS A 100 1.21 -8.82 15.59
CA LYS A 100 0.10 -9.68 15.15
C LYS A 100 0.51 -10.73 14.14
N TYR A 101 1.81 -10.83 13.87
CA TYR A 101 2.35 -11.87 13.03
C TYR A 101 2.04 -13.25 13.60
N ASN A 102 1.49 -14.12 12.76
CA ASN A 102 1.22 -15.51 13.12
C ASN A 102 1.48 -16.39 11.90
N GLN A 103 2.47 -17.28 12.01
CA GLN A 103 2.85 -18.21 10.93
C GLN A 103 1.70 -19.14 10.50
N ASN A 104 0.73 -19.39 11.38
CA ASN A 104 -0.45 -20.20 11.08
C ASN A 104 -1.57 -19.41 10.38
N ILE A 105 -1.43 -18.09 10.26
CA ILE A 105 -2.35 -17.20 9.55
C ILE A 105 -1.60 -16.60 8.36
N LEU A 106 -1.72 -17.26 7.20
CA LEU A 106 -1.00 -16.90 5.97
C LEU A 106 -1.16 -15.41 5.61
N ASP A 107 -2.36 -14.88 5.75
CA ASP A 107 -2.67 -13.48 5.43
C ASP A 107 -2.04 -12.46 6.38
N SER A 108 -1.49 -12.88 7.53
CA SER A 108 -0.90 -11.96 8.51
C SER A 108 0.43 -11.35 8.08
N ASN A 109 1.05 -11.83 6.99
CA ASN A 109 2.36 -11.37 6.48
C ASN A 109 2.35 -11.12 4.97
N LYS A 110 1.25 -10.60 4.43
CA LYS A 110 1.13 -10.31 2.99
C LYS A 110 1.39 -8.86 2.62
N ASP A 111 1.37 -7.93 3.56
CA ASP A 111 1.47 -6.50 3.28
C ASP A 111 2.90 -6.08 2.94
N ARG A 112 3.06 -5.28 1.87
CA ARG A 112 4.36 -4.76 1.43
C ARG A 112 4.33 -3.27 1.12
N ILE A 113 5.47 -2.64 1.33
CA ILE A 113 5.79 -1.32 0.79
C ILE A 113 6.90 -1.51 -0.24
N ILE A 114 6.68 -0.99 -1.45
CA ILE A 114 7.70 -0.94 -2.50
C ILE A 114 8.10 0.52 -2.72
N VAL A 115 9.39 0.81 -2.69
CA VAL A 115 9.95 2.14 -2.95
C VAL A 115 10.79 2.14 -4.20
N ARG A 116 10.75 3.24 -4.97
CA ARG A 116 11.68 3.48 -6.07
C ARG A 116 12.69 4.54 -5.66
N GLN A 117 13.96 4.18 -5.73
CA GLN A 117 15.05 5.09 -5.37
C GLN A 117 15.58 5.82 -6.61
N ASP A 118 15.79 7.13 -6.50
CA ASP A 118 16.42 7.96 -7.52
C ASP A 118 17.96 7.92 -7.43
N ALA A 119 18.64 8.53 -8.39
CA ALA A 119 20.11 8.56 -8.45
C ALA A 119 20.77 9.26 -7.24
N ASN A 120 20.01 10.04 -6.46
CA ASN A 120 20.51 10.71 -5.25
C ASN A 120 20.18 9.92 -3.98
N GLY A 121 19.66 8.69 -4.09
CA GLY A 121 19.27 7.87 -2.95
C GLY A 121 17.90 8.21 -2.35
N ASN A 122 17.16 9.18 -2.92
CA ASN A 122 15.85 9.58 -2.41
C ASN A 122 14.73 8.71 -3.00
N PHE A 123 13.58 8.67 -2.34
CA PHE A 123 12.40 7.99 -2.90
C PHE A 123 11.60 8.95 -3.76
N ASN A 124 11.40 8.58 -5.02
CA ASN A 124 10.53 9.33 -5.91
C ASN A 124 9.14 8.69 -6.06
N ARG A 125 8.98 7.43 -5.65
CA ARG A 125 7.69 6.73 -5.57
C ARG A 125 7.68 5.79 -4.37
N VAL A 126 6.51 5.71 -3.75
CA VAL A 126 6.17 4.76 -2.69
C VAL A 126 4.88 4.07 -3.10
N TYR A 127 4.85 2.76 -2.99
CA TYR A 127 3.71 1.92 -3.30
C TYR A 127 3.38 1.05 -2.11
N VAL A 128 2.10 0.79 -1.91
CA VAL A 128 1.59 -0.24 -1.00
C VAL A 128 0.98 -1.35 -1.82
N THR A 129 1.19 -2.58 -1.41
CA THR A 129 0.67 -3.76 -2.11
C THR A 129 0.53 -4.93 -1.15
N GLU A 130 0.00 -6.04 -1.66
CA GLU A 130 -0.07 -7.30 -0.94
C GLU A 130 0.29 -8.48 -1.84
N HIS A 131 0.91 -9.49 -1.22
CA HIS A 131 1.11 -10.77 -1.86
C HIS A 131 -0.22 -11.53 -2.03
N SER A 132 -0.36 -12.21 -3.17
CA SER A 132 -1.37 -13.25 -3.39
C SER A 132 -0.88 -14.62 -2.93
N ASP A 133 0.42 -14.86 -3.07
CA ASP A 133 1.14 -16.03 -2.59
C ASP A 133 2.62 -15.63 -2.34
N PRO A 134 3.49 -16.54 -1.87
CA PRO A 134 4.88 -16.19 -1.56
C PRO A 134 5.71 -15.60 -2.72
N ARG A 135 5.24 -15.69 -3.97
CA ARG A 135 5.94 -15.21 -5.18
C ARG A 135 5.19 -14.09 -5.90
N ARG A 136 3.86 -14.04 -5.79
CA ARG A 136 3.02 -13.16 -6.61
C ARG A 136 2.37 -12.03 -5.81
N PHE A 137 2.12 -10.92 -6.50
CA PHE A 137 1.47 -9.73 -5.97
C PHE A 137 0.08 -9.53 -6.56
N TYR A 138 -0.86 -9.03 -5.75
CA TYR A 138 -2.14 -8.58 -6.28
C TYR A 138 -1.99 -7.21 -6.96
N ARG A 139 -1.94 -7.22 -8.30
CA ARG A 139 -1.88 -5.99 -9.10
C ARG A 139 -3.02 -5.02 -8.79
N SER A 140 -4.25 -5.52 -8.67
CA SER A 140 -5.44 -4.73 -8.36
C SER A 140 -5.44 -4.14 -6.94
N ARG A 141 -4.55 -4.62 -6.07
CA ARG A 141 -4.35 -4.14 -4.69
C ARG A 141 -3.02 -3.40 -4.53
N THR A 142 -2.41 -2.98 -5.65
CA THR A 142 -1.22 -2.14 -5.66
C THR A 142 -1.63 -0.68 -5.86
N TYR A 143 -1.20 0.19 -4.95
CA TYR A 143 -1.50 1.61 -5.01
C TYR A 143 -0.24 2.44 -4.80
N ARG A 144 -0.12 3.56 -5.51
CA ARG A 144 0.88 4.58 -5.20
C ARG A 144 0.39 5.38 -3.99
N VAL A 145 1.24 5.58 -3.00
CA VAL A 145 0.96 6.51 -1.89
C VAL A 145 1.54 7.87 -2.27
N SER A 146 0.72 8.92 -2.20
CA SER A 146 1.18 10.27 -2.50
C SER A 146 2.12 10.79 -1.40
N GLN A 147 3.00 11.73 -1.77
CA GLN A 147 3.83 12.41 -0.79
C GLN A 147 2.99 13.17 0.24
N GLY A 148 1.90 13.81 -0.18
CA GLY A 148 0.99 14.52 0.72
C GLY A 148 0.36 13.59 1.75
N LEU A 149 -0.05 12.38 1.34
CA LEU A 149 -0.58 11.39 2.27
C LEU A 149 0.47 10.93 3.28
N LEU A 150 1.71 10.67 2.85
CA LEU A 150 2.80 10.32 3.77
C LEU A 150 3.10 11.46 4.77
N GLN A 151 3.03 12.72 4.33
CA GLN A 151 3.18 13.89 5.21
C GLN A 151 2.03 14.00 6.23
N ILE A 152 0.79 13.72 5.81
CA ILE A 152 -0.35 13.66 6.72
C ILE A 152 -0.10 12.59 7.79
N ILE A 153 0.29 11.38 7.39
CA ILE A 153 0.55 10.27 8.32
C ILE A 153 1.67 10.63 9.31
N LYS A 154 2.77 11.21 8.85
CA LYS A 154 3.92 11.61 9.69
C LYS A 154 3.55 12.66 10.75
N ASN A 155 2.51 13.45 10.51
CA ASN A 155 2.06 14.52 11.43
C ASN A 155 0.94 14.06 12.37
N MET A 156 0.72 12.75 12.50
CA MET A 156 -0.34 12.18 13.34
C MET A 156 0.21 11.15 14.33
N SER A 157 -0.45 11.03 15.48
CA SER A 157 -0.21 9.88 16.37
C SER A 157 -0.71 8.59 15.72
N ARG A 158 -0.10 7.46 16.08
CA ARG A 158 -0.50 6.14 15.59
C ARG A 158 -1.95 5.84 15.91
N GLU A 159 -2.42 6.21 17.09
CA GLU A 159 -3.79 6.02 17.54
C GLU A 159 -4.79 6.79 16.66
N GLN A 160 -4.49 8.04 16.32
CA GLN A 160 -5.32 8.83 15.40
C GLN A 160 -5.30 8.25 13.99
N TYR A 161 -4.13 7.86 13.49
CA TYR A 161 -3.97 7.24 12.17
C TYR A 161 -4.80 5.96 12.05
N LEU A 162 -4.64 5.02 12.99
CA LEU A 162 -5.38 3.75 12.98
C LEU A 162 -6.88 3.96 13.11
N LYS A 163 -7.33 4.92 13.94
CA LYS A 163 -8.75 5.27 14.07
C LYS A 163 -9.36 5.75 12.74
N GLN A 164 -8.60 6.48 11.92
CA GLN A 164 -9.09 7.03 10.65
C GLN A 164 -8.96 6.08 9.46
N THR A 165 -8.05 5.10 9.54
CA THR A 165 -7.73 4.21 8.41
C THR A 165 -8.27 2.80 8.55
N SER A 166 -8.58 2.36 9.77
CA SER A 166 -9.20 1.05 9.99
C SER A 166 -10.67 1.07 9.55
N ASN A 167 -11.05 0.11 8.71
CA ASN A 167 -12.44 -0.20 8.38
C ASN A 167 -13.07 -0.99 9.51
N THR A 168 -14.17 -0.47 10.01
CA THR A 168 -15.11 -1.26 10.79
C THR A 168 -15.96 -2.15 9.87
N ARG A 169 -16.63 -3.15 10.43
CA ARG A 169 -17.63 -3.95 9.69
C ARG A 169 -18.76 -3.06 9.13
N GLU A 170 -19.10 -2.00 9.84
CA GLU A 170 -20.12 -1.02 9.45
C GLU A 170 -19.66 -0.16 8.25
N ASP A 171 -18.39 0.25 8.23
CA ASP A 171 -17.81 0.97 7.10
C ASP A 171 -17.85 0.14 5.81
N ARG A 172 -17.54 -1.17 5.92
CA ARG A 172 -17.62 -2.10 4.79
C ARG A 172 -19.05 -2.22 4.26
N ALA A 173 -20.03 -2.39 5.15
CA ALA A 173 -21.44 -2.47 4.76
C ALA A 173 -21.91 -1.18 4.06
N ARG A 174 -21.51 -0.01 4.57
CA ARG A 174 -21.85 1.30 3.97
C ARG A 174 -21.21 1.49 2.60
N SER A 175 -19.94 1.10 2.43
CA SER A 175 -19.25 1.17 1.14
C SER A 175 -19.92 0.26 0.09
N THR A 176 -20.34 -0.95 0.48
CA THR A 176 -21.06 -1.86 -0.41
C THR A 176 -22.41 -1.27 -0.83
N LEU A 177 -23.19 -0.74 0.12
CA LEU A 177 -24.48 -0.10 -0.17
C LEU A 177 -24.34 1.13 -1.09
N GLN A 178 -23.31 1.93 -0.88
CA GLN A 178 -23.06 3.10 -1.72
C GLN A 178 -22.62 2.71 -3.14
N SER A 179 -21.85 1.63 -3.30
CA SER A 179 -21.52 1.06 -4.61
C SER A 179 -22.75 0.49 -5.33
N CYS A 180 -23.70 -0.11 -4.61
CA CYS A 180 -24.96 -0.58 -5.21
C CYS A 180 -25.84 0.57 -5.70
N ASN A 181 -25.96 1.65 -4.91
CA ASN A 181 -26.80 2.79 -5.25
C ASN A 181 -26.28 3.60 -6.45
N VAL A 182 -24.95 3.68 -6.65
CA VAL A 182 -24.36 4.35 -7.82
C VAL A 182 -24.65 3.60 -9.12
N ASN A 183 -24.80 2.27 -9.06
CA ASN A 183 -25.14 1.45 -10.22
C ASN A 183 -26.63 1.49 -10.59
N GLU A 184 -27.51 1.98 -9.72
CA GLU A 184 -28.95 2.14 -10.00
C GLU A 184 -29.30 3.50 -10.63
N THR A 185 -28.41 4.50 -10.55
CA THR A 185 -28.61 5.81 -11.18
C THR A 185 -27.93 5.89 -12.55
N ALA A 186 -28.33 5.03 -13.49
CA ALA A 186 -28.17 5.30 -14.93
C ALA A 186 -29.44 6.03 -15.41
N PRO A 187 -29.35 7.08 -16.25
CA PRO A 187 -30.54 7.71 -16.78
C PRO A 187 -31.25 6.76 -17.74
N ASP A 188 -32.48 6.42 -17.40
CA ASP A 188 -33.43 5.69 -18.23
C ASP A 188 -33.75 6.53 -19.48
N ASN A 189 -32.98 6.30 -20.54
CA ASN A 189 -33.30 6.74 -21.88
C ASN A 189 -34.13 5.63 -22.53
N LYS A 190 -35.46 5.76 -22.43
CA LYS A 190 -36.40 5.20 -23.40
C LYS A 190 -36.99 6.34 -24.22
N SER A 191 -36.64 6.40 -25.50
CA SER A 191 -37.48 7.03 -26.52
C SER A 191 -37.43 6.25 -27.84
N TRP A 192 -38.41 5.36 -27.96
CA TRP A 192 -39.15 4.84 -29.13
C TRP A 192 -38.68 5.11 -30.58
N CYS A 193 -38.70 4.02 -31.37
CA CYS A 193 -39.14 3.83 -32.78
C CYS A 193 -38.70 4.86 -33.85
N THR A 194 -38.18 4.42 -35.01
CA THR A 194 -39.01 4.04 -36.18
C THR A 194 -38.17 3.38 -37.28
N ILE A 195 -38.83 2.45 -37.98
CA ILE A 195 -38.52 1.71 -39.20
C ILE A 195 -37.96 2.58 -40.35
N LEU A 196 -36.85 2.16 -40.96
CA LEU A 196 -36.72 1.74 -42.38
C LEU A 196 -35.34 1.09 -42.60
#